data_AF-A0A1B7MJ21-F1
#
_entry.id   AF-A0A1B7MJ21-F1
#
_cell.length_a   1.000
_cell.length_b   1.000
_cell.length_c   1.000
_cell.angle_alpha   90.00
_cell.angle_beta   90.00
_cell.angle_gamma   90.00
#
_symmetry.space_group_name_H-M   'P 1'
#
loop_
_entity.id
_entity.type
_entity.pdbx_description
1 polymer ?
#
loop_
_entity_poly.entity_id
_entity_poly.type
_entity_poly.pdbx_seq_one_letter_code
_entity_poly.pdbx_strand_id
1 'polypeptide(L)'
;MSSDPSINPRPVKVDQLLWSTRFRTHAGIADRTFTRLGAAIFLVGDAAHIHSPAGGQGMNLAIRDAIFLGEAITKHIKASAENRGVDDTILEEFAEARHARALEIIKYSKTLLTLAGLPYDRYAWWMPCSKASVRDLVLNVLGRFEFIQSRIAWGLSGLGRQ
;
A
#
# COMPACT_ATOMS: atom_id res chain seq x y z
N MET A 1 -18.31 14.58 9.38
CA MET A 1 -18.78 14.79 10.77
C MET A 1 -18.08 16.03 11.30
N SER A 2 -18.72 17.19 11.23
CA SER A 2 -18.17 18.44 11.74
C SER A 2 -18.57 18.61 13.21
N SER A 3 -17.65 19.13 14.04
CA SER A 3 -17.97 19.60 15.40
C SER A 3 -18.61 20.98 15.38
N ASP A 4 -18.64 21.66 14.23
CA ASP A 4 -19.27 22.97 14.05
C ASP A 4 -20.80 22.83 14.01
N PRO A 5 -21.52 23.40 14.98
CA PRO A 5 -22.99 23.33 15.03
C PRO A 5 -23.68 24.11 13.92
N SER A 6 -22.99 25.03 13.24
CA SER A 6 -23.55 25.73 12.05
C SER A 6 -23.62 24.83 10.82
N ILE A 7 -22.82 23.77 10.77
CA ILE A 7 -22.70 22.83 9.64
C ILE A 7 -23.33 21.47 9.98
N ASN A 8 -23.37 21.09 11.27
CA ASN A 8 -23.90 19.81 11.73
C ASN A 8 -24.97 20.01 12.83
N PRO A 9 -26.26 19.75 12.56
CA PRO A 9 -27.34 19.94 13.53
C PRO A 9 -27.27 18.98 14.74
N ARG A 10 -26.39 17.98 14.70
CA ARG A 10 -26.05 17.12 15.85
C ARG A 10 -24.52 17.07 15.99
N PRO A 11 -23.88 18.11 16.56
CA PRO A 11 -22.44 18.17 16.66
C PRO A 11 -21.92 17.02 17.51
N VAL A 12 -20.93 16.31 16.99
CA VAL A 12 -20.28 15.22 17.73
C VAL A 12 -19.33 15.84 18.74
N LYS A 13 -19.52 15.50 20.03
CA LYS A 13 -18.65 15.95 21.12
C LYS A 13 -17.68 14.82 21.47
N VAL A 14 -16.37 15.10 21.43
CA VAL A 14 -15.36 14.17 21.93
C VAL A 14 -15.36 14.27 23.46
N ASP A 15 -15.73 13.19 24.13
CA ASP A 15 -15.81 13.14 25.60
C ASP A 15 -14.42 12.91 26.22
N GLN A 16 -13.66 11.95 25.69
CA GLN A 16 -12.31 11.63 26.12
C GLN A 16 -11.41 11.33 24.91
N LEU A 17 -10.18 11.86 24.92
CA LEU A 17 -9.14 11.58 23.94
C LEU A 17 -8.10 10.64 24.54
N LEU A 18 -8.15 9.35 24.20
CA LEU A 18 -7.16 8.37 24.67
C LEU A 18 -5.81 8.54 23.97
N TRP A 19 -5.82 8.78 22.66
CA TRP A 19 -4.63 9.03 21.86
C TRP A 19 -4.96 9.84 20.60
N SER A 20 -4.04 10.71 20.19
CA SER A 20 -4.10 11.43 18.93
C SER A 20 -2.72 11.49 18.31
N THR A 21 -2.66 11.30 16.99
CA THR A 21 -1.47 11.54 16.20
C THR A 21 -1.81 12.26 14.92
N ARG A 22 -0.87 13.05 14.42
CA ARG A 22 -0.93 13.67 13.09
C ARG A 22 0.12 13.01 12.22
N PHE A 23 -0.31 12.36 11.16
CA PHE A 23 0.57 11.84 10.12
C PHE A 23 0.39 12.64 8.84
N ARG A 24 1.48 12.79 8.09
CA ARG A 24 1.43 13.30 6.71
C ARG A 24 1.54 12.12 5.77
N THR A 25 0.71 12.08 4.75
CA THR A 25 0.77 11.04 3.72
C THR A 25 1.97 11.30 2.82
N HIS A 26 3.04 10.53 3.02
CA HIS A 26 4.17 10.46 2.11
C HIS A 26 4.14 9.10 1.39
N ALA A 27 4.67 9.08 0.17
CA ALA A 27 4.93 7.85 -0.56
C ALA A 27 6.37 7.89 -1.04
N GLY A 28 7.14 6.86 -0.74
CA GLY A 28 8.56 6.77 -1.02
C GLY A 28 9.00 5.32 -1.04
N ILE A 29 10.04 5.04 -1.81
CA ILE A 29 10.66 3.73 -1.89
C ILE A 29 12.17 3.93 -1.92
N ALA A 30 12.91 3.05 -1.25
CA ALA A 30 14.35 3.05 -1.27
C ALA A 30 14.84 2.58 -2.64
N ASP A 31 15.78 3.33 -3.25
CA ASP A 31 16.35 2.98 -4.56
C ASP A 31 17.06 1.62 -4.55
N ARG A 32 17.58 1.21 -3.40
CA ARG A 32 18.17 -0.11 -3.14
C ARG A 32 17.71 -0.64 -1.80
N THR A 33 17.25 -1.88 -1.79
CA THR A 33 16.78 -2.59 -0.60
C THR A 33 17.79 -3.61 -0.07
N PHE A 34 18.86 -3.88 -0.83
CA PHE A 34 19.97 -4.73 -0.42
C PHE A 34 21.31 -4.11 -0.82
N THR A 35 22.29 -4.25 0.06
CA THR A 35 23.69 -3.93 -0.22
C THR A 35 24.62 -4.75 0.68
N ARG A 36 25.90 -4.84 0.30
CA ARG A 36 26.94 -5.45 1.14
C ARG A 36 28.00 -4.42 1.48
N LEU A 37 28.15 -4.15 2.78
CA LEU A 37 29.16 -3.24 3.34
C LEU A 37 29.88 -3.97 4.48
N GLY A 38 30.75 -4.92 4.12
CA GLY A 38 31.33 -5.89 5.05
C GLY A 38 30.34 -6.98 5.49
N ALA A 39 29.10 -6.60 5.79
CA ALA A 39 27.97 -7.49 6.05
C ALA A 39 26.83 -7.25 5.05
N ALA A 40 25.94 -8.24 4.92
CA ALA A 40 24.69 -8.13 4.17
C ALA A 40 23.70 -7.22 4.92
N ILE A 41 23.24 -6.15 4.27
CA ILE A 41 22.33 -5.15 4.82
C ILE A 41 21.05 -5.13 3.99
N PHE A 42 19.90 -5.24 4.67
CA PHE A 42 18.58 -5.22 4.05
C PHE A 42 17.70 -4.11 4.62
N LEU A 43 16.90 -3.51 3.76
CA LEU A 43 15.77 -2.66 4.13
C LEU A 43 14.48 -3.43 3.84
N VAL A 44 13.56 -3.48 4.82
CA VAL A 44 12.25 -4.13 4.70
C VAL A 44 11.17 -3.31 5.40
N GLY A 45 9.91 -3.48 4.99
CA GLY A 45 8.77 -2.73 5.56
C GLY A 45 8.94 -1.22 5.40
N ASP A 46 8.56 -0.45 6.42
CA ASP A 46 8.59 1.01 6.41
C ASP A 46 10.00 1.60 6.16
N ALA A 47 11.07 0.84 6.41
CA ALA A 47 12.44 1.26 6.10
C ALA A 47 12.75 1.19 4.58
N ALA A 48 12.08 0.30 3.84
CA ALA A 48 12.23 0.14 2.40
C ALA A 48 11.18 0.91 1.60
N HIS A 49 9.97 1.03 2.13
CA HIS A 49 8.86 1.66 1.43
C HIS A 49 7.87 2.27 2.41
N ILE A 50 7.41 3.47 2.11
CA ILE A 50 6.31 4.13 2.82
C ILE A 50 5.23 4.46 1.81
N HIS A 51 3.97 4.27 2.22
CA HIS A 51 2.83 4.61 1.38
C HIS A 51 1.65 5.06 2.22
N SER A 52 0.61 5.56 1.55
CA SER A 52 -0.61 5.97 2.23
C SER A 52 -1.20 4.80 3.04
N PRO A 53 -1.71 5.04 4.26
CA PRO A 53 -2.41 4.01 5.03
C PRO A 53 -3.74 3.60 4.39
N ALA A 54 -4.20 4.31 3.33
CA ALA A 54 -5.38 3.96 2.57
C ALA A 54 -5.28 2.50 2.07
N GLY A 55 -6.18 1.64 2.55
CA GLY A 55 -6.22 0.21 2.22
C GLY A 55 -5.46 -0.71 3.19
N GLY A 56 -4.85 -0.19 4.25
CA GLY A 56 -4.32 -1.00 5.36
C GLY A 56 -3.19 -1.98 4.99
N GLN A 57 -2.47 -1.73 3.88
CA GLN A 57 -1.50 -2.70 3.33
C GLN A 57 -0.11 -2.65 3.96
N GLY A 58 0.26 -1.57 4.66
CA GLY A 58 1.66 -1.35 5.07
C GLY A 58 2.19 -2.46 5.98
N MET A 59 1.45 -2.77 7.05
CA MET A 59 1.82 -3.84 7.98
C MET A 59 1.86 -5.21 7.31
N ASN A 60 0.88 -5.51 6.45
CA ASN A 60 0.83 -6.79 5.73
C ASN A 60 2.02 -6.97 4.78
N LEU A 61 2.42 -5.90 4.10
CA LEU A 61 3.58 -5.90 3.23
C LEU A 61 4.87 -6.09 4.03
N ALA A 62 5.03 -5.37 5.15
CA ALA A 62 6.19 -5.50 6.02
C ALA A 62 6.36 -6.93 6.60
N ILE A 63 5.26 -7.57 7.04
CA ILE A 63 5.29 -8.96 7.52
C ILE A 63 5.75 -9.91 6.41
N ARG A 64 5.23 -9.73 5.20
CA ARG A 64 5.62 -10.56 4.05
C ARG A 64 7.09 -10.37 3.70
N ASP A 65 7.58 -9.13 3.68
CA ASP A 65 8.99 -8.86 3.42
C ASP A 65 9.89 -9.61 4.40
N ALA A 66 9.55 -9.63 5.69
CA ALA A 66 10.29 -10.37 6.70
C ALA A 66 10.27 -11.89 6.47
N ILE A 67 9.11 -12.46 6.12
CA ILE A 67 8.97 -13.90 5.84
C ILE A 67 9.83 -14.30 4.64
N PHE A 68 9.69 -13.59 3.52
CA PHE A 68 10.44 -13.90 2.30
C PHE A 68 11.94 -13.63 2.45
N LEU A 69 12.34 -12.64 3.26
CA LEU A 69 13.74 -12.40 3.60
C LEU A 69 14.33 -13.60 4.35
N GLY A 70 13.58 -14.16 5.31
CA GLY A 70 14.00 -15.36 6.03
C GLY A 70 14.26 -16.55 5.11
N GLU A 71 13.39 -16.75 4.11
CA GLU A 71 13.58 -17.78 3.08
C GLU A 71 14.83 -17.53 2.22
N ALA A 72 15.04 -16.29 1.77
CA ALA A 72 16.19 -15.91 0.96
C ALA A 72 17.52 -16.11 1.71
N ILE A 73 17.59 -15.67 2.97
CA ILE A 73 18.75 -15.88 3.85
C ILE A 73 19.01 -17.37 4.03
N THR A 74 17.97 -18.17 4.30
CA THR A 74 18.11 -19.63 4.49
C THR A 74 18.66 -20.30 3.23
N LYS A 75 18.15 -19.93 2.05
CA LYS A 75 18.64 -20.45 0.76
C LYS A 75 20.09 -20.07 0.52
N HIS A 76 20.46 -18.81 0.77
CA HIS A 76 21.83 -18.34 0.59
C HIS A 76 22.83 -19.02 1.55
N ILE A 77 22.46 -19.22 2.82
CA ILE A 77 23.30 -19.94 3.79
C ILE A 77 23.52 -21.40 3.36
N LYS A 78 22.46 -22.09 2.91
CA LYS A 78 22.59 -23.48 2.42
C LYS A 78 23.48 -23.58 1.19
N ALA A 79 23.27 -22.70 0.21
CA ALA A 79 24.10 -22.64 -0.98
C ALA A 79 25.57 -22.37 -0.62
N SER A 80 25.83 -21.45 0.32
CA SER A 80 27.18 -21.14 0.81
C SER A 80 27.86 -22.32 1.52
N ALA A 81 27.09 -23.20 2.15
CA ALA A 81 27.61 -24.40 2.79
C ALA A 81 28.06 -25.46 1.77
N GLU A 82 27.35 -25.55 0.64
CA GLU A 82 27.67 -26.48 -0.45
C GLU A 82 28.82 -25.96 -1.33
N ASN A 83 28.89 -24.65 -1.55
CA ASN A 83 29.92 -24.01 -2.36
C ASN A 83 30.41 -22.70 -1.70
N ARG A 84 31.69 -22.68 -1.30
CA ARG A 84 32.32 -21.55 -0.58
C ARG A 84 32.41 -20.24 -1.40
N GLY A 85 32.08 -20.27 -2.70
CA GLY A 85 32.10 -19.12 -3.60
C GLY A 85 30.73 -18.64 -4.06
N VAL A 86 29.65 -18.97 -3.34
CA VAL A 86 28.31 -18.49 -3.70
C VAL A 86 28.23 -16.98 -3.62
N ASP A 87 27.84 -16.38 -4.75
CA ASP A 87 27.55 -14.96 -4.88
C ASP A 87 26.22 -14.60 -4.18
N ASP A 88 26.04 -13.33 -3.86
CA ASP A 88 24.84 -12.76 -3.25
C ASP A 88 23.65 -12.69 -4.23
N THR A 89 23.73 -13.30 -5.41
CA THR A 89 22.69 -13.30 -6.46
C THR A 89 21.30 -13.66 -5.91
N ILE A 90 21.21 -14.66 -5.02
CA ILE A 90 19.93 -15.07 -4.39
C ILE A 90 19.31 -13.92 -3.57
N LEU A 91 20.16 -13.14 -2.90
CA LEU A 91 19.75 -12.01 -2.06
C LEU A 91 19.39 -10.80 -2.93
N GLU A 92 20.12 -10.59 -4.03
CA GLU A 92 19.81 -9.56 -5.04
C GLU A 92 18.47 -9.83 -5.72
N GLU A 93 18.23 -11.06 -6.18
CA GLU A 93 16.94 -11.47 -6.78
C GLU A 93 15.77 -11.27 -5.80
N PHE A 94 15.99 -11.60 -4.51
CA PHE A 94 15.00 -11.33 -3.47
C PHE A 94 14.71 -9.82 -3.35
N ALA A 95 15.76 -9.00 -3.29
CA ALA A 95 15.66 -7.57 -3.11
C ALA A 95 14.92 -6.89 -4.27
N GLU A 96 15.24 -7.29 -5.51
CA GLU A 96 14.56 -6.83 -6.73
C GLU A 96 13.08 -7.23 -6.74
N ALA A 97 12.78 -8.50 -6.42
CA ALA A 97 11.41 -8.98 -6.37
C ALA A 97 10.57 -8.21 -5.34
N ARG A 98 11.12 -7.89 -4.16
CA ARG A 98 10.42 -7.09 -3.15
C ARG A 98 10.26 -5.64 -3.56
N HIS A 99 11.28 -5.04 -4.15
CA HIS A 99 11.20 -3.67 -4.65
C HIS A 99 10.09 -3.52 -5.71
N ALA A 100 10.01 -4.47 -6.66
CA ALA A 100 8.93 -4.49 -7.65
C ALA A 100 7.53 -4.59 -7.01
N ARG A 101 7.36 -5.46 -6.00
CA ARG A 101 6.08 -5.60 -5.27
C ARG A 101 5.69 -4.35 -4.50
N ALA A 102 6.64 -3.67 -3.87
CA ALA A 102 6.38 -2.40 -3.19
C ALA A 102 5.88 -1.32 -4.16
N LEU A 103 6.46 -1.22 -5.37
CA LEU A 103 6.00 -0.31 -6.42
C LEU A 103 4.56 -0.59 -6.86
N GLU A 104 4.17 -1.87 -7.00
CA GLU A 104 2.80 -2.25 -7.34
C GLU A 104 1.79 -1.75 -6.29
N ILE A 105 2.12 -1.90 -5.01
CA ILE A 105 1.25 -1.50 -3.89
C ILE A 105 1.18 0.03 -3.77
N ILE A 106 2.28 0.73 -3.97
CA ILE A 106 2.30 2.21 -4.01
C ILE A 106 1.42 2.71 -5.16
N LYS A 107 1.53 2.13 -6.35
CA LYS A 107 0.70 2.51 -7.51
C LYS A 107 -0.79 2.25 -7.23
N TYR A 108 -1.10 1.13 -6.62
CA TYR A 108 -2.47 0.78 -6.24
C TYR A 108 -3.07 1.76 -5.22
N SER A 109 -2.37 2.05 -4.13
CA SER A 109 -2.82 2.99 -3.10
C SER A 109 -2.98 4.42 -3.64
N LYS A 110 -2.06 4.89 -4.49
CA LYS A 110 -2.18 6.18 -5.20
C LYS A 110 -3.43 6.22 -6.07
N THR A 111 -3.72 5.15 -6.80
CA THR A 111 -4.91 5.08 -7.68
C THR A 111 -6.20 5.17 -6.87
N LEU A 112 -6.28 4.46 -5.73
CA LEU A 112 -7.42 4.53 -4.81
C LEU A 112 -7.63 5.96 -4.26
N LEU A 113 -6.56 6.61 -3.82
CA LEU A 113 -6.60 7.98 -3.32
C LEU A 113 -7.05 8.98 -4.39
N THR A 114 -6.51 8.87 -5.61
CA THR A 114 -6.91 9.74 -6.73
C THR A 114 -8.39 9.60 -7.05
N LEU A 115 -8.91 8.37 -7.08
CA LEU A 115 -10.35 8.13 -7.29
C LEU A 115 -11.19 8.69 -6.14
N ALA A 116 -10.79 8.46 -4.89
CA ALA A 116 -11.49 8.99 -3.72
C ALA A 116 -11.48 10.53 -3.66
N GLY A 117 -10.39 11.15 -4.12
CA GLY A 117 -10.19 12.60 -4.14
C GLY A 117 -10.73 13.34 -5.36
N LEU A 118 -11.44 12.67 -6.28
CA LEU A 118 -12.03 13.33 -7.45
C LEU A 118 -12.95 14.49 -7.02
N PRO A 119 -12.74 15.72 -7.54
CA PRO A 119 -13.52 16.88 -7.16
C PRO A 119 -14.98 16.79 -7.65
N TYR A 120 -15.87 17.55 -7.00
CA TYR A 120 -17.25 17.78 -7.44
C TYR A 120 -17.33 18.89 -8.50
N ASP A 121 -16.35 18.95 -9.40
CA ASP A 121 -16.39 19.84 -10.57
C ASP A 121 -17.18 19.22 -11.72
N ARG A 122 -17.70 20.05 -12.62
CA ARG A 122 -18.46 19.58 -13.79
C ARG A 122 -17.59 18.66 -14.64
N TYR A 123 -18.12 17.49 -14.99
CA TYR A 123 -17.43 16.50 -15.83
C TYR A 123 -17.14 17.06 -17.23
N ALA A 124 -18.15 17.67 -17.85
CA ALA A 124 -18.03 18.45 -19.06
C ALA A 124 -18.92 19.69 -18.94
N TRP A 125 -18.57 20.78 -19.64
CA TRP A 125 -19.31 22.05 -19.56
C TRP A 125 -20.80 21.93 -19.89
N TRP A 126 -21.16 20.95 -20.73
CA TRP A 126 -22.52 20.66 -21.17
C TRP A 126 -23.24 19.59 -20.33
N MET A 127 -22.55 18.87 -19.44
CA MET A 127 -23.15 17.81 -18.63
C MET A 127 -23.55 18.32 -17.24
N PRO A 128 -24.74 17.97 -16.73
CA PRO A 128 -25.19 18.38 -15.39
C PRO A 128 -24.57 17.53 -14.25
N CYS A 129 -23.60 16.66 -14.55
CA CYS A 129 -22.98 15.77 -13.57
C CYS A 129 -21.54 16.19 -13.23
N SER A 130 -21.15 15.93 -11.98
CA SER A 130 -19.77 16.15 -11.51
C SER A 130 -18.90 14.90 -11.72
N LYS A 131 -17.57 15.05 -11.76
CA LYS A 131 -16.64 13.91 -11.84
C LYS A 131 -16.83 12.93 -10.68
N ALA A 132 -17.03 13.45 -9.47
CA ALA A 132 -17.36 12.64 -8.29
C ALA A 132 -18.70 11.90 -8.43
N SER A 133 -19.74 12.53 -9.00
CA SER A 133 -21.03 11.87 -9.25
C SER A 133 -20.91 10.72 -10.25
N VAL A 134 -20.11 10.89 -11.31
CA VAL A 134 -19.82 9.82 -12.28
C VAL A 134 -19.06 8.68 -11.60
N ARG A 135 -18.05 8.99 -10.79
CA ARG A 135 -17.34 7.99 -9.98
C ARG A 135 -18.29 7.21 -9.09
N ASP A 136 -19.14 7.89 -8.32
CA ASP A 136 -20.05 7.26 -7.37
C ASP A 136 -21.06 6.36 -8.09
N LEU A 137 -21.57 6.79 -9.26
CA LEU A 137 -22.43 5.98 -10.11
C LEU A 137 -21.70 4.72 -10.61
N VAL A 138 -20.48 4.88 -11.15
CA VAL A 138 -19.68 3.76 -11.66
C VAL A 138 -19.34 2.78 -10.54
N LEU A 139 -18.92 3.27 -9.37
CA LEU A 139 -18.64 2.43 -8.20
C LEU A 139 -19.89 1.72 -7.69
N ASN A 140 -21.06 2.36 -7.74
CA ASN A 140 -22.33 1.72 -7.38
C ASN A 140 -22.67 0.58 -8.35
N VAL A 141 -22.53 0.82 -9.66
CA VAL A 141 -22.82 -0.19 -10.69
C VAL A 141 -21.84 -1.35 -10.61
N LEU A 142 -20.55 -1.08 -10.59
CA LEU A 142 -19.51 -2.11 -10.49
C LEU A 142 -19.61 -2.86 -9.16
N GLY A 143 -19.97 -2.17 -8.08
CA GLY A 143 -20.21 -2.74 -6.76
C GLY A 143 -21.40 -3.68 -6.69
N ARG A 144 -22.28 -3.78 -7.71
CA ARG A 144 -23.37 -4.77 -7.71
C ARG A 144 -22.94 -6.16 -8.19
N PHE A 145 -21.78 -6.29 -8.81
CA PHE A 145 -21.28 -7.56 -9.31
C PHE A 145 -20.38 -8.24 -8.28
N GLU A 146 -20.78 -9.43 -7.82
CA GLU A 146 -20.03 -10.20 -6.82
C GLU A 146 -18.60 -10.52 -7.24
N PHE A 147 -18.37 -10.76 -8.53
CA PHE A 147 -17.02 -10.97 -9.08
C PHE A 147 -16.13 -9.74 -8.87
N ILE A 148 -16.66 -8.53 -9.04
CA ILE A 148 -15.91 -7.29 -8.86
C ILE A 148 -15.65 -7.04 -7.38
N GLN A 149 -16.66 -7.22 -6.53
CA GLN A 149 -16.50 -7.12 -5.08
C GLN A 149 -15.42 -8.08 -4.58
N SER A 150 -15.46 -9.34 -5.01
CA SER A 150 -14.47 -10.36 -4.68
C SER A 150 -13.09 -9.93 -5.12
N ARG A 151 -12.93 -9.49 -6.38
CA ARG A 151 -11.62 -9.08 -6.91
C ARG A 151 -11.03 -7.88 -6.16
N ILE A 152 -11.87 -6.92 -5.75
CA ILE A 152 -11.46 -5.78 -4.91
C ILE A 152 -11.04 -6.29 -3.53
N ALA A 153 -11.83 -7.16 -2.90
CA ALA A 153 -11.51 -7.74 -1.60
C ALA A 153 -10.21 -8.53 -1.61
N TRP A 154 -9.96 -9.34 -2.65
CA TRP A 154 -8.70 -10.08 -2.85
C TRP A 154 -7.51 -9.14 -3.08
N GLY A 155 -7.73 -8.03 -3.79
CA GLY A 155 -6.71 -7.00 -3.99
C GLY A 155 -6.38 -6.21 -2.73
N LEU A 156 -7.38 -5.94 -1.87
CA LEU A 156 -7.24 -5.25 -0.59
C LEU A 156 -6.80 -6.16 0.55
N SER A 157 -7.03 -7.47 0.50
CA SER A 157 -6.48 -8.40 1.51
C SER A 157 -5.00 -8.70 1.23
N GLY A 158 -4.52 -8.34 0.04
CA GLY A 158 -3.21 -8.74 -0.46
C GLY A 158 -3.13 -10.23 -0.80
N LEU A 159 -4.20 -11.01 -0.67
CA LEU A 159 -4.19 -12.46 -0.95
C LEU A 159 -4.25 -12.76 -2.45
N GLY A 160 -4.72 -11.81 -3.27
CA GLY A 160 -4.83 -11.98 -4.72
C GLY A 160 -3.53 -11.76 -5.49
N ARG A 161 -2.40 -11.58 -4.79
CA ARG A 161 -1.09 -11.25 -5.37
C ARG A 161 0.00 -12.15 -4.75
N GLN A 162 -0.13 -13.46 -4.93
CA GLN A 162 0.95 -14.42 -4.63
C GLN A 162 2.11 -14.24 -5.62
#